data_AF-A0A940LYF0-F1
#
_entry.id   AF-A0A940LYF0-F1
#
_cell.length_a   1.000
_cell.length_b   1.000
_cell.length_c   1.000
_cell.angle_alpha   90.00
_cell.angle_beta   90.00
_cell.angle_gamma   90.00
#
_symmetry.space_group_name_H-M   'P 1'
#
loop_
_entity.id
_entity.type
_entity.pdbx_description
1 polymer ?
#
loop_
_entity_poly.entity_id
_entity_poly.type
_entity_poly.pdbx_seq_one_letter_code
_entity_poly.pdbx_strand_id
1 'polypeptide(L)'
;MVFASLLLVSAPQAVDCRYDREHLIAMDQRSFDQDLTGGWRALAAKGCDREAADLVRDWRVAHKAEDGILYWHEGQLRADAGDYAAAAPLFEKSRKPGTNGYDRAWNLYVDGSIAFVRGDRAGLEAVRAKLAAVPRPADFQEEARGPDGKPILLPDGTPWRVQWPLNLDVLDGLLGCWGKPYAEAYGCRAPSAS
;
A
#
# COMPACT_ATOMS: atom_id res chain seq x y z
N MET A 1 -21.09 -40.98 34.63
CA MET A 1 -21.30 -39.51 34.69
C MET A 1 -20.58 -38.90 33.51
N VAL A 2 -21.30 -38.32 32.55
CA VAL A 2 -20.72 -37.64 31.39
C VAL A 2 -20.78 -36.14 31.67
N PHE A 3 -19.62 -35.52 31.88
CA PHE A 3 -19.52 -34.06 31.95
C PHE A 3 -19.34 -33.52 30.53
N ALA A 4 -20.38 -32.86 30.01
CA ALA A 4 -20.29 -32.07 28.81
C ALA A 4 -19.66 -30.71 29.15
N SER A 5 -18.42 -30.49 28.73
CA SER A 5 -17.76 -29.18 28.86
C SER A 5 -18.25 -28.26 27.74
N LEU A 6 -19.00 -27.21 28.09
CA LEU A 6 -19.28 -26.09 27.19
C LEU A 6 -18.00 -25.28 26.99
N LEU A 7 -17.50 -25.23 25.75
CA LEU A 7 -16.50 -24.25 25.34
C LEU A 7 -17.20 -22.91 25.08
N LEU A 8 -16.96 -21.93 25.95
CA LEU A 8 -17.31 -20.53 25.72
C LEU A 8 -16.42 -19.98 24.60
N VAL A 9 -16.99 -19.77 23.41
CA VAL A 9 -16.33 -19.04 22.32
C VAL A 9 -16.47 -17.55 22.61
N SER A 10 -15.39 -16.88 23.02
CA SER A 10 -15.35 -15.42 23.10
C SER A 10 -15.41 -14.84 21.69
N ALA A 11 -16.41 -14.02 21.40
CA ALA A 11 -16.47 -13.25 20.16
C ALA A 11 -15.31 -12.22 20.13
N PRO A 12 -14.68 -11.99 18.97
CA PRO A 12 -13.64 -10.96 18.86
C PRO A 12 -14.24 -9.59 19.19
N GLN A 13 -13.52 -8.80 20.01
CA GLN A 13 -13.88 -7.42 20.27
C GLN A 13 -13.76 -6.61 18.97
N ALA A 14 -14.80 -5.81 18.66
CA ALA A 14 -14.75 -4.89 17.55
C ALA A 14 -13.66 -3.84 17.80
N VAL A 15 -12.84 -3.57 16.79
CA VAL A 15 -11.82 -2.52 16.85
C VAL A 15 -12.49 -1.15 16.96
N ASP A 16 -12.02 -0.31 17.89
CA ASP A 16 -12.49 1.08 18.00
C ASP A 16 -11.77 1.96 16.97
N CYS A 17 -12.49 2.30 15.91
CA CYS A 17 -11.99 3.12 14.81
C CYS A 17 -12.32 4.62 14.97
N ARG A 18 -12.59 5.12 16.19
CA ARG A 18 -12.76 6.55 16.44
C ARG A 18 -11.42 7.29 16.42
N TYR A 19 -11.44 8.50 15.88
CA TYR A 19 -10.29 9.40 15.78
C TYR A 19 -10.74 10.86 15.76
N ASP A 20 -9.81 11.78 16.04
CA ASP A 20 -10.05 13.23 15.91
C ASP A 20 -9.94 13.63 14.44
N ARG A 21 -11.08 13.60 13.74
CA ARG A 21 -11.14 13.93 12.31
C ARG A 21 -10.78 15.39 12.04
N GLU A 22 -11.22 16.32 12.88
CA GLU A 22 -10.97 17.75 12.65
C GLU A 22 -9.48 18.04 12.71
N HIS A 23 -8.78 17.48 13.70
CA HIS A 23 -7.33 17.60 13.82
C HIS A 23 -6.60 17.02 12.59
N LEU A 24 -6.93 15.80 12.18
CA LEU A 24 -6.25 15.13 11.06
C LEU A 24 -6.51 15.82 9.71
N ILE A 25 -7.74 16.31 9.48
CA ILE A 25 -8.07 17.07 8.27
C ILE A 25 -7.31 18.42 8.24
N ALA A 26 -7.00 19.03 9.37
CA ALA A 26 -6.29 20.29 9.44
C ALA A 26 -4.77 20.19 9.23
N MET A 27 -4.19 18.98 9.22
CA MET A 27 -2.76 18.78 8.99
C MET A 27 -2.33 19.17 7.57
N ASP A 28 -1.08 19.61 7.43
CA ASP A 28 -0.44 19.66 6.11
C ASP A 28 -0.18 18.25 5.57
N GLN A 29 0.05 18.15 4.26
CA GLN A 29 0.20 16.87 3.58
C GLN A 29 1.34 16.02 4.13
N ARG A 30 2.45 16.63 4.57
CA ARG A 30 3.60 15.87 5.06
C ARG A 30 3.23 15.20 6.38
N SER A 31 2.66 15.94 7.33
CA SER A 31 2.21 15.38 8.61
C SER A 31 1.07 14.38 8.43
N PHE A 32 0.17 14.62 7.47
CA PHE A 32 -0.96 13.74 7.20
C PHE A 32 -0.54 12.43 6.51
N ASP A 33 0.33 12.50 5.49
CA ASP A 33 0.58 11.42 4.54
C ASP A 33 1.98 10.82 4.57
N GLN A 34 2.97 11.49 5.17
CA GLN A 34 4.37 11.05 5.16
C GLN A 34 4.90 10.69 6.55
N ASP A 35 4.14 10.99 7.62
CA ASP A 35 4.41 10.44 8.94
C ASP A 35 4.13 8.92 8.94
N LEU A 36 5.14 8.12 9.27
CA LEU A 36 5.07 6.66 9.30
C LEU A 36 4.30 6.13 10.52
N THR A 37 4.13 6.95 11.56
CA THR A 37 3.48 6.57 12.82
C THR A 37 2.24 7.40 13.13
N GLY A 38 2.09 8.56 12.51
CA GLY A 38 0.96 9.48 12.66
C GLY A 38 0.00 9.48 11.47
N GLY A 39 -0.71 10.59 11.30
CA GLY A 39 -1.62 10.81 10.18
C GLY A 39 -2.67 9.71 10.02
N TRP A 40 -2.98 9.35 8.78
CA TRP A 40 -3.90 8.25 8.49
C TRP A 40 -3.33 6.86 8.82
N ARG A 41 -1.99 6.70 8.85
CA ARG A 41 -1.33 5.41 9.15
C ARG A 41 -1.60 4.93 10.57
N ALA A 42 -1.74 5.85 11.53
CA ALA A 42 -2.10 5.50 12.90
C ALA A 42 -3.45 4.77 13.01
N LEU A 43 -4.37 5.01 12.07
CA LEU A 43 -5.68 4.36 12.02
C LEU A 43 -5.59 3.01 11.30
N ALA A 44 -4.91 2.96 10.15
CA ALA A 44 -4.65 1.71 9.42
C ALA A 44 -3.89 0.69 10.29
N ALA A 45 -2.89 1.13 11.08
CA ALA A 45 -2.14 0.27 11.99
C ALA A 45 -3.00 -0.39 13.09
N LYS A 46 -4.20 0.12 13.37
CA LYS A 46 -5.18 -0.49 14.29
C LYS A 46 -6.10 -1.52 13.61
N GLY A 47 -5.99 -1.69 12.29
CA GLY A 47 -6.91 -2.50 11.48
C GLY A 47 -8.16 -1.75 11.01
N CYS A 48 -8.12 -0.40 11.00
CA CYS A 48 -9.24 0.45 10.58
C CYS A 48 -9.03 0.98 9.14
N ASP A 49 -8.75 0.09 8.20
CA ASP A 49 -8.34 0.47 6.84
C ASP A 49 -9.45 1.21 6.08
N ARG A 50 -10.72 0.85 6.32
CA ARG A 50 -11.86 1.54 5.70
C ARG A 50 -11.96 2.99 6.17
N GLU A 51 -11.87 3.23 7.47
CA GLU A 51 -11.93 4.55 8.06
C GLU A 51 -10.70 5.38 7.69
N ALA A 52 -9.52 4.75 7.59
CA ALA A 52 -8.32 5.40 7.09
C ALA A 52 -8.47 5.81 5.62
N ALA A 53 -9.06 4.96 4.78
CA ALA A 53 -9.34 5.31 3.38
C ALA A 53 -10.34 6.47 3.26
N ASP A 54 -11.39 6.49 4.08
CA ASP A 54 -12.33 7.61 4.14
C ASP A 54 -11.63 8.90 4.59
N LEU A 55 -10.72 8.82 5.55
CA LEU A 55 -9.94 9.96 6.01
C LEU A 55 -9.01 10.50 4.90
N VAL A 56 -8.30 9.63 4.15
CA VAL A 56 -7.46 10.06 3.01
C VAL A 56 -8.31 10.75 1.94
N ARG A 57 -9.47 10.17 1.57
CA ARG A 57 -10.42 10.80 0.64
C ARG A 57 -10.81 12.20 1.11
N ASP A 58 -11.24 12.30 2.35
CA ASP A 58 -11.77 13.54 2.93
C ASP A 58 -10.70 14.62 3.01
N TRP A 59 -9.47 14.25 3.38
CA TRP A 59 -8.32 15.17 3.38
C TRP A 59 -8.04 15.67 1.97
N ARG A 60 -7.96 14.77 0.96
CA ARG A 60 -7.75 15.18 -0.44
C ARG A 60 -8.83 16.16 -0.92
N VAL A 61 -10.10 15.90 -0.61
CA VAL A 61 -11.21 16.77 -1.01
C VAL A 61 -11.13 18.13 -0.33
N ALA A 62 -10.87 18.16 0.98
CA ALA A 62 -10.77 19.41 1.75
C ALA A 62 -9.61 20.30 1.26
N HIS A 63 -8.48 19.69 0.90
CA HIS A 63 -7.27 20.38 0.45
C HIS A 63 -7.19 20.56 -1.07
N LYS A 64 -8.18 20.05 -1.83
CA LYS A 64 -8.16 19.99 -3.30
C LYS A 64 -6.88 19.35 -3.85
N ALA A 65 -6.38 18.33 -3.16
CA ALA A 65 -5.13 17.68 -3.50
C ALA A 65 -5.31 16.74 -4.70
N GLU A 66 -4.43 16.88 -5.69
CA GLU A 66 -4.42 16.08 -6.92
C GLU A 66 -3.21 15.13 -6.99
N ASP A 67 -2.40 15.05 -5.93
CA ASP A 67 -1.23 14.18 -5.89
C ASP A 67 -1.61 12.71 -6.05
N GLY A 68 -1.07 12.08 -7.10
CA GLY A 68 -1.31 10.67 -7.39
C GLY A 68 -0.99 9.72 -6.22
N ILE A 69 -0.06 10.09 -5.33
CA ILE A 69 0.29 9.25 -4.16
C ILE A 69 -0.85 9.15 -3.15
N LEU A 70 -1.66 10.20 -2.98
CA LEU A 70 -2.80 10.14 -2.06
C LEU A 70 -3.93 9.26 -2.64
N TYR A 71 -4.12 9.27 -3.96
CA TYR A 71 -5.00 8.31 -4.62
C TYR A 71 -4.48 6.87 -4.48
N TRP A 72 -3.16 6.67 -4.57
CA TRP A 72 -2.54 5.37 -4.33
C TRP A 72 -2.82 4.86 -2.90
N HIS A 73 -2.53 5.68 -1.88
CA HIS A 73 -2.75 5.29 -0.48
C HIS A 73 -4.23 5.00 -0.18
N GLU A 74 -5.15 5.83 -0.68
CA GLU A 74 -6.58 5.54 -0.56
C GLU A 74 -6.94 4.20 -1.23
N GLY A 75 -6.48 3.97 -2.46
CA GLY A 75 -6.74 2.73 -3.18
C GLY A 75 -6.21 1.49 -2.46
N GLN A 76 -5.02 1.60 -1.88
CA GLN A 76 -4.40 0.52 -1.11
C GLN A 76 -5.22 0.18 0.14
N LEU A 77 -5.62 1.19 0.91
CA LEU A 77 -6.47 0.99 2.10
C LEU A 77 -7.84 0.41 1.76
N ARG A 78 -8.44 0.82 0.63
CA ARG A 78 -9.67 0.19 0.12
C ARG A 78 -9.44 -1.28 -0.21
N ALA A 79 -8.31 -1.61 -0.86
CA ALA A 79 -7.96 -2.98 -1.17
C ALA A 79 -7.71 -3.81 0.10
N ASP A 80 -7.00 -3.27 1.09
CA ASP A 80 -6.77 -3.91 2.39
C ASP A 80 -8.11 -4.22 3.09
N ALA A 81 -9.07 -3.30 3.03
CA ALA A 81 -10.43 -3.49 3.53
C ALA A 81 -11.34 -4.39 2.66
N GLY A 82 -10.83 -4.95 1.55
CA GLY A 82 -11.57 -5.80 0.62
C GLY A 82 -12.51 -5.06 -0.35
N ASP A 83 -12.49 -3.73 -0.38
CA ASP A 83 -13.27 -2.90 -1.30
C ASP A 83 -12.55 -2.71 -2.64
N TYR A 84 -12.41 -3.81 -3.38
CA TYR A 84 -11.70 -3.86 -4.65
C TYR A 84 -12.33 -3.00 -5.75
N ALA A 85 -13.66 -2.85 -5.71
CA ALA A 85 -14.39 -2.04 -6.66
C ALA A 85 -14.03 -0.55 -6.52
N ALA A 86 -13.87 -0.05 -5.29
CA ALA A 86 -13.40 1.32 -5.05
C ALA A 86 -11.89 1.46 -5.25
N ALA A 87 -11.09 0.43 -4.94
CA ALA A 87 -9.64 0.47 -5.06
C ALA A 87 -9.13 0.67 -6.50
N ALA A 88 -9.67 -0.09 -7.46
CA ALA A 88 -9.19 -0.09 -8.84
C ALA A 88 -9.17 1.32 -9.51
N PRO A 89 -10.24 2.13 -9.50
CA PRO A 89 -10.20 3.45 -10.10
C PRO A 89 -9.27 4.44 -9.35
N LEU A 90 -9.01 4.22 -8.07
CA LEU A 90 -8.04 5.02 -7.31
C LEU A 90 -6.60 4.70 -7.74
N PHE A 91 -6.27 3.42 -7.93
CA PHE A 91 -5.00 3.02 -8.52
C PHE A 91 -4.82 3.58 -9.94
N GLU A 92 -5.87 3.61 -10.76
CA GLU A 92 -5.78 4.22 -12.08
C GLU A 92 -5.43 5.71 -12.03
N LYS A 93 -5.99 6.45 -11.07
CA LYS A 93 -5.68 7.88 -10.85
C LYS A 93 -4.27 8.13 -10.32
N SER A 94 -3.61 7.14 -9.72
CA SER A 94 -2.26 7.31 -9.20
C SER A 94 -1.16 7.19 -10.26
N ARG A 95 -1.50 6.90 -11.52
CA ARG A 95 -0.52 6.76 -12.60
C ARG A 95 0.30 8.03 -12.81
N LYS A 96 1.56 7.85 -13.18
CA LYS A 96 2.47 8.92 -13.56
C LYS A 96 2.34 9.22 -15.06
N PRO A 97 2.33 10.49 -15.48
CA PRO A 97 2.23 10.86 -16.89
C PRO A 97 3.56 10.68 -17.65
N GLY A 98 4.69 10.58 -16.95
CA GLY A 98 6.01 10.46 -17.56
C GLY A 98 6.31 9.06 -18.09
N THR A 99 7.37 8.96 -18.88
CA THR A 99 7.79 7.73 -19.58
C THR A 99 9.18 7.24 -19.18
N ASN A 100 9.81 7.91 -18.20
CA ASN A 100 11.11 7.52 -17.65
C ASN A 100 11.02 6.14 -16.95
N GLY A 101 12.17 5.57 -16.59
CA GLY A 101 12.23 4.23 -15.98
C GLY A 101 11.43 4.13 -14.68
N TYR A 102 11.49 5.15 -13.82
CA TYR A 102 10.76 5.19 -12.54
C TYR A 102 9.24 5.25 -12.74
N ASP A 103 8.76 6.15 -13.60
CA ASP A 103 7.33 6.32 -13.89
C ASP A 103 6.77 5.08 -14.57
N ARG A 104 7.54 4.45 -15.46
CA ARG A 104 7.17 3.18 -16.10
C ARG A 104 7.07 2.05 -15.07
N ALA A 105 8.06 1.92 -14.19
CA ALA A 105 8.05 0.90 -13.13
C ALA A 105 6.84 1.10 -12.19
N TRP A 106 6.56 2.35 -11.79
CA TRP A 106 5.39 2.71 -11.01
C TRP A 106 4.07 2.34 -11.72
N ASN A 107 3.91 2.70 -12.98
CA ASN A 107 2.69 2.42 -13.73
C ASN A 107 2.46 0.91 -13.93
N LEU A 108 3.53 0.11 -14.07
CA LEU A 108 3.41 -1.35 -14.13
C LEU A 108 3.08 -1.95 -12.75
N TYR A 109 3.59 -1.38 -11.67
CA TYR A 109 3.17 -1.76 -10.33
C TYR A 109 1.68 -1.46 -10.07
N VAL A 110 1.20 -0.30 -10.54
CA VAL A 110 -0.22 0.07 -10.55
C VAL A 110 -1.04 -0.94 -11.35
N ASP A 111 -0.61 -1.28 -12.57
CA ASP A 111 -1.27 -2.28 -13.42
C ASP A 111 -1.39 -3.64 -12.74
N GLY A 112 -0.32 -4.10 -12.09
CA GLY A 112 -0.31 -5.38 -11.39
C GLY A 112 -1.27 -5.38 -10.19
N SER A 113 -1.29 -4.29 -9.43
CA SER A 113 -2.21 -4.13 -8.29
C SER A 113 -3.68 -4.10 -8.74
N ILE A 114 -3.98 -3.41 -9.86
CA ILE A 114 -5.30 -3.42 -10.48
C ILE A 114 -5.68 -4.83 -10.95
N ALA A 115 -4.76 -5.55 -11.59
CA ALA A 115 -4.99 -6.91 -12.05
C ALA A 115 -5.34 -7.85 -10.88
N PHE A 116 -4.63 -7.74 -9.76
CA PHE A 116 -4.93 -8.50 -8.54
C PHE A 116 -6.34 -8.21 -8.01
N VAL A 117 -6.69 -6.95 -7.77
CA VAL A 117 -8.01 -6.60 -7.19
C VAL A 117 -9.17 -6.89 -8.15
N ARG A 118 -8.89 -7.01 -9.45
CA ARG A 118 -9.86 -7.47 -10.47
C ARG A 118 -9.92 -9.00 -10.63
N GLY A 119 -9.07 -9.75 -9.95
CA GLY A 119 -8.97 -11.21 -10.09
C GLY A 119 -8.36 -11.66 -11.42
N ASP A 120 -7.61 -10.81 -12.10
CA ASP A 120 -6.95 -11.09 -13.38
C ASP A 120 -5.52 -11.60 -13.15
N ARG A 121 -5.40 -12.90 -12.88
CA ARG A 121 -4.09 -13.54 -12.63
C ARG A 121 -3.17 -13.43 -13.84
N ALA A 122 -3.68 -13.74 -15.03
CA ALA A 122 -2.91 -13.73 -16.26
C ALA A 122 -2.40 -12.30 -16.58
N GLY A 123 -3.25 -11.29 -16.36
CA GLY A 123 -2.85 -9.89 -16.45
C GLY A 123 -1.74 -9.52 -15.47
N LEU A 124 -1.85 -9.96 -14.21
CA LEU A 124 -0.80 -9.75 -13.21
C LEU A 124 0.54 -10.41 -13.61
N GLU A 125 0.52 -11.66 -14.07
CA GLU A 125 1.71 -12.37 -14.56
C GLU A 125 2.37 -11.62 -15.72
N ALA A 126 1.58 -11.18 -16.70
CA ALA A 126 2.08 -10.44 -17.86
C ALA A 126 2.68 -9.08 -17.47
N VAL A 127 2.06 -8.35 -16.55
CA VAL A 127 2.55 -7.06 -16.07
C VAL A 127 3.80 -7.22 -15.21
N ARG A 128 3.85 -8.23 -14.34
CA ARG A 128 5.05 -8.56 -13.56
C ARG A 128 6.24 -8.86 -14.46
N ALA A 129 6.04 -9.61 -15.54
CA ALA A 129 7.10 -9.87 -16.53
C ALA A 129 7.60 -8.57 -17.19
N LYS A 130 6.70 -7.64 -17.51
CA LYS A 130 7.07 -6.31 -18.04
C LYS A 130 7.83 -5.48 -17.01
N LEU A 131 7.42 -5.50 -15.74
CA LEU A 131 8.09 -4.76 -14.66
C LEU A 131 9.53 -5.27 -14.49
N ALA A 132 9.71 -6.59 -14.43
CA ALA A 132 11.03 -7.21 -14.31
C ALA A 132 12.00 -6.84 -15.44
N ALA A 133 11.47 -6.48 -16.62
CA ALA A 133 12.26 -6.09 -17.79
C ALA A 133 12.54 -4.58 -17.86
N VAL A 134 12.07 -3.75 -16.92
CA VAL A 134 12.36 -2.31 -16.95
C VAL A 134 13.84 -2.10 -16.65
N PRO A 135 14.61 -1.41 -17.52
CA PRO A 135 16.03 -1.16 -17.27
C PRO A 135 16.26 -0.31 -16.01
N ARG A 136 17.31 -0.64 -15.25
CA ARG A 136 17.72 0.14 -14.09
C ARG A 136 18.17 1.54 -14.52
N PRO A 137 17.56 2.63 -14.00
CA PRO A 137 18.02 3.99 -14.26
C PRO A 137 19.47 4.18 -13.81
N ALA A 138 20.24 5.00 -14.54
CA ALA A 138 21.66 5.23 -14.24
C ALA A 138 21.88 5.95 -12.90
N ASP A 139 20.87 6.69 -12.43
CA ASP A 139 20.86 7.45 -11.18
C ASP A 139 20.27 6.66 -9.99
N PHE A 140 19.88 5.40 -10.19
CA PHE A 140 19.26 4.57 -9.15
C PHE A 140 20.16 4.42 -7.93
N GLN A 141 19.58 4.66 -6.75
CA GLN A 141 20.21 4.47 -5.46
C GLN A 141 19.57 3.28 -4.75
N GLU A 142 20.38 2.32 -4.31
CA GLU A 142 19.90 1.17 -3.54
C GLU A 142 19.50 1.55 -2.12
N GLU A 143 20.03 2.64 -1.58
CA GLU A 143 19.63 3.17 -0.28
C GLU A 143 18.49 4.16 -0.47
N ALA A 144 17.32 3.85 0.09
CA ALA A 144 16.17 4.74 0.04
C ALA A 144 16.50 6.05 0.76
N ARG A 145 16.14 7.19 0.15
CA ARG A 145 16.40 8.52 0.71
C ARG A 145 15.11 9.27 0.97
N GLY A 146 15.06 9.97 2.10
CA GLY A 146 13.95 10.84 2.46
C GLY A 146 13.94 12.13 1.64
N PRO A 147 12.91 12.98 1.82
CA PRO A 147 12.82 14.29 1.16
C PRO A 147 13.98 15.24 1.48
N ASP A 148 14.73 14.99 2.56
CA ASP A 148 15.94 15.73 2.96
C ASP A 148 17.24 15.18 2.33
N GLY A 149 17.12 14.16 1.47
CA GLY A 149 18.23 13.51 0.80
C GLY A 149 19.02 12.53 1.68
N LYS A 150 18.65 12.35 2.95
CA LYS A 150 19.33 11.41 3.85
C LYS A 150 18.79 9.99 3.69
N PRO A 151 19.60 8.94 3.96
CA PRO A 151 19.10 7.58 3.99
C PRO A 151 17.96 7.44 5.00
N ILE A 152 16.88 6.75 4.59
CA ILE A 152 15.83 6.33 5.50
C ILE A 152 16.39 5.17 6.33
N LEU A 153 16.31 5.26 7.65
CA LEU A 153 16.81 4.23 8.56
C LEU A 153 15.66 3.37 9.07
N LEU A 154 15.91 2.06 9.15
CA LEU A 154 15.08 1.10 9.86
C LEU A 154 15.21 1.33 11.39
N PRO A 155 14.32 0.77 12.23
CA PRO A 155 14.37 0.96 13.68
C PRO A 155 15.68 0.55 14.36
N ASP A 156 16.44 -0.36 13.75
CA ASP A 156 17.77 -0.79 14.21
C ASP A 156 18.92 0.13 13.77
N GLY A 157 18.59 1.22 13.06
CA GLY A 157 19.55 2.21 12.56
C GLY A 157 20.18 1.85 11.21
N THR A 158 19.82 0.74 10.59
CA THR A 158 20.37 0.35 9.27
C THR A 158 19.66 1.09 8.13
N PRO A 159 20.35 1.48 7.04
CA PRO A 159 19.69 2.07 5.88
C PRO A 159 18.70 1.10 5.24
N TRP A 160 17.50 1.60 4.94
CA TRP A 160 16.52 0.84 4.18
C TRP A 160 16.99 0.70 2.73
N ARG A 161 17.24 -0.54 2.32
CA ARG A 161 17.66 -0.88 0.96
C ARG A 161 16.48 -1.31 0.09
N VAL A 162 16.48 -0.82 -1.14
CA VAL A 162 15.49 -1.13 -2.17
C VAL A 162 16.17 -1.78 -3.38
N GLN A 163 15.44 -2.70 -4.02
CA GLN A 163 15.90 -3.37 -5.23
C GLN A 163 15.23 -2.78 -6.46
N TRP A 164 15.96 -2.77 -7.57
CA TRP A 164 15.39 -2.46 -8.88
C TRP A 164 14.91 -3.74 -9.59
N PRO A 165 13.74 -3.76 -10.25
CA PRO A 165 12.73 -2.70 -10.30
C PRO A 165 11.97 -2.55 -8.97
N LEU A 166 11.64 -1.30 -8.63
CA LEU A 166 10.85 -1.00 -7.43
C LEU A 166 9.50 -1.73 -7.48
N ASN A 167 9.09 -2.28 -6.33
CA ASN A 167 7.82 -3.01 -6.13
C ASN A 167 7.65 -4.32 -6.91
N LEU A 168 8.71 -4.87 -7.53
CA LEU A 168 8.64 -6.19 -8.16
C LEU A 168 8.33 -7.29 -7.13
N ASP A 169 8.92 -7.19 -5.93
CA ASP A 169 8.70 -8.06 -4.78
C ASP A 169 7.23 -8.09 -4.34
N VAL A 170 6.52 -6.97 -4.50
CA VAL A 170 5.09 -6.87 -4.21
C VAL A 170 4.28 -7.70 -5.21
N LEU A 171 4.54 -7.55 -6.52
CA LEU A 171 3.83 -8.34 -7.53
C LEU A 171 4.14 -9.83 -7.40
N ASP A 172 5.36 -10.19 -6.99
CA ASP A 172 5.73 -11.56 -6.65
C ASP A 172 4.92 -12.10 -5.47
N GLY A 173 4.75 -11.30 -4.41
CA GLY A 173 3.92 -11.67 -3.27
C GLY A 173 2.44 -11.85 -3.62
N LEU A 174 1.89 -10.93 -4.42
CA LEU A 174 0.52 -11.02 -4.92
C LEU A 174 0.28 -12.29 -5.76
N LEU A 175 1.25 -12.71 -6.57
CA LEU A 175 1.20 -13.97 -7.31
C LEU A 175 1.38 -15.20 -6.41
N GLY A 176 2.31 -15.14 -5.47
CA GLY A 176 2.61 -16.22 -4.53
C GLY A 176 1.45 -16.54 -3.60
N CYS A 177 0.73 -15.52 -3.15
CA CYS A 177 -0.46 -15.62 -2.30
C CYS A 177 -1.77 -15.38 -3.05
N TRP A 178 -1.81 -15.75 -4.34
CA TRP A 178 -3.02 -15.61 -5.15
C TRP A 178 -4.24 -16.28 -4.50
N GLY A 179 -5.37 -15.58 -4.50
CA GLY A 179 -6.61 -16.03 -3.88
C GLY A 179 -6.76 -15.66 -2.40
N LYS A 180 -5.71 -15.11 -1.76
CA LYS A 180 -5.82 -14.47 -0.45
C LYS A 180 -6.39 -13.05 -0.55
N PRO A 181 -6.98 -12.49 0.52
CA PRO A 181 -7.31 -11.07 0.58
C PRO A 181 -6.07 -10.20 0.29
N TYR A 182 -6.27 -9.02 -0.32
CA TYR A 182 -5.17 -8.13 -0.70
C TYR A 182 -4.23 -7.82 0.47
N ALA A 183 -4.76 -7.51 1.65
CA ALA A 183 -3.97 -7.26 2.86
C ALA A 183 -3.01 -8.41 3.22
N GLU A 184 -3.44 -9.67 3.04
CA GLU A 184 -2.60 -10.84 3.27
C GLU A 184 -1.59 -11.03 2.13
N ALA A 185 -2.05 -10.96 0.88
CA ALA A 185 -1.21 -11.18 -0.29
C ALA A 185 -0.11 -10.12 -0.44
N TYR A 186 -0.40 -8.87 -0.06
CA TYR A 186 0.56 -7.76 -0.08
C TYR A 186 1.73 -7.96 0.89
N GLY A 187 1.50 -8.73 1.98
CA GLY A 187 2.52 -9.13 2.95
C GLY A 187 3.37 -10.33 2.51
N CYS A 188 2.95 -11.07 1.48
CA CYS A 188 3.63 -12.29 1.02
C CYS A 188 4.89 -12.04 0.16
N ARG A 189 5.53 -10.88 0.32
CA ARG A 189 6.69 -10.49 -0.48
C ARG A 189 7.76 -11.57 -0.41
N ALA A 190 8.22 -12.03 -1.58
CA ALA A 190 9.38 -12.90 -1.62
C ALA A 190 10.59 -12.15 -1.03
N PRO A 191 11.48 -12.83 -0.27
CA PRO A 191 12.75 -12.23 0.10
C PRO A 191 13.42 -11.74 -1.18
N SER A 192 13.85 -10.48 -1.20
CA SER A 192 14.62 -9.94 -2.32
C SER A 192 15.82 -10.86 -2.55
N ALA A 193 15.88 -11.50 -3.71
CA ALA A 193 17.01 -12.34 -4.09
C ALA A 193 18.27 -11.46 -4.09
N SER A 194 19.23 -11.82 -3.23
CA SER A 194 20.53 -11.19 -3.06
C SER A 194 21.39 -11.26 -4.32
#